data_AF-A0A388SKQ8-F1
#
_entry.id   AF-A0A388SKQ8-F1
#
_cell.length_a   1.000
_cell.length_b   1.000
_cell.length_c   1.000
_cell.angle_alpha   90.00
_cell.angle_beta   90.00
_cell.angle_gamma   90.00
#
_symmetry.space_group_name_H-M   'P 1'
#
loop_
_entity.id
_entity.type
_entity.pdbx_description
1 polymer ?
#
loop_
_entity_poly.entity_id
_entity_poly.type
_entity_poly.pdbx_seq_one_letter_code
_entity_poly.pdbx_strand_id
1 'polypeptide(L)'
;MQLGRMARSALRPMIVGTDVQAFREHCGGSLGGLFHCMRYLGPRLLWDGGTGEFVDEAGSAVADLDALAGELAQLRDAVGVALTGSPSAAIPVSMDGTLLRGQDGSAHYRICDLIHPDLPVWRQVNLLADLFCQLERRVPHVRPVPHEHTPAMKTDTRVARWLATWKRPGCGGVLLKRPELVYTPGRETPDACSVAMR
;
A
#
# COMPACT_ATOMS: atom_id res chain seq x y z
N MET A 1 -15.70 -0.77 28.15
CA MET A 1 -15.21 0.36 27.35
C MET A 1 -13.69 0.33 27.43
N GLN A 2 -13.03 -0.29 26.45
CA GLN A 2 -11.58 -0.47 26.45
C GLN A 2 -10.98 0.84 25.92
N LEU A 3 -10.33 1.62 26.79
CA LEU A 3 -9.57 2.79 26.35
C LEU A 3 -8.44 2.25 25.45
N GLY A 4 -8.55 2.49 24.14
CA GLY A 4 -7.52 2.08 23.18
C GLY A 4 -6.17 2.64 23.62
N ARG A 5 -5.15 1.79 23.69
CA ARG A 5 -3.79 2.24 23.99
C ARG A 5 -3.35 3.17 22.88
N MET A 6 -3.00 4.41 23.22
CA MET A 6 -2.42 5.34 22.25
C MET A 6 -1.17 4.70 21.63
N ALA A 7 -1.09 4.71 20.30
CA ALA A 7 0.09 4.23 19.59
C ALA A 7 1.31 5.11 19.91
N ARG A 8 2.49 4.50 19.95
CA ARG A 8 3.76 5.24 19.96
C ARG A 8 4.07 5.78 18.56
N SER A 9 3.60 5.08 17.53
CA SER A 9 3.69 5.54 16.14
C SER A 9 2.83 6.80 15.89
N ALA A 10 3.44 7.78 15.23
CA ALA A 10 2.74 8.96 14.70
C ALA A 10 2.26 8.75 13.24
N LEU A 11 2.45 7.56 12.65
CA LEU A 11 2.06 7.32 11.27
C LEU A 11 0.56 7.51 11.08
N ARG A 12 0.22 8.13 9.95
CA ARG A 12 -1.15 8.28 9.47
C ARG A 12 -1.19 7.91 8.00
N PRO A 13 -2.31 7.33 7.53
CA PRO A 13 -2.47 7.01 6.13
C PRO A 13 -2.31 8.26 5.26
N MET A 14 -1.63 8.11 4.12
CA MET A 14 -1.74 9.07 3.03
C MET A 14 -3.20 9.12 2.55
N ILE A 15 -3.69 10.33 2.33
CA ILE A 15 -5.08 10.60 1.94
C ILE A 15 -5.10 10.75 0.41
N VAL A 16 -5.98 9.99 -0.23
CA VAL A 16 -6.07 9.91 -1.70
C VAL A 16 -7.45 10.34 -2.17
N GLY A 17 -7.52 10.94 -3.37
CA GLY A 17 -8.79 11.32 -3.98
C GLY A 17 -9.66 10.11 -4.31
N THR A 18 -10.96 10.34 -4.47
CA THR A 18 -11.93 9.30 -4.87
C THR A 18 -12.63 9.58 -6.20
N ASP A 19 -12.41 10.76 -6.77
CA ASP A 19 -12.91 11.16 -8.07
C ASP A 19 -11.92 10.76 -9.18
N VAL A 20 -12.24 9.68 -9.89
CA VAL A 20 -11.42 9.17 -10.99
C VAL A 20 -11.38 10.10 -12.19
N GLN A 21 -12.42 10.93 -12.40
CA GLN A 21 -12.46 11.87 -13.51
C GLN A 21 -11.49 13.02 -13.24
N ALA A 22 -11.60 13.64 -12.07
CA ALA A 22 -10.68 14.70 -11.65
C ALA A 22 -9.22 14.20 -11.65
N PHE A 23 -8.99 12.97 -11.17
CA PHE A 23 -7.66 12.37 -11.20
C PHE A 23 -7.14 12.13 -12.63
N ARG A 24 -7.99 11.67 -13.56
CA ARG A 24 -7.61 11.50 -14.97
C ARG A 24 -7.23 12.85 -15.60
N GLU A 25 -7.97 13.90 -15.30
CA GLU A 25 -7.68 15.26 -15.76
C GLU A 25 -6.32 15.76 -15.23
N HIS A 26 -6.04 15.57 -13.94
CA HIS A 26 -4.72 15.82 -13.34
C HIS A 26 -3.59 15.04 -14.03
N CYS A 27 -3.87 13.84 -14.52
CA CYS A 27 -2.94 13.02 -15.29
C CYS A 27 -2.87 13.36 -16.79
N GLY A 28 -3.39 14.51 -17.23
CA GLY A 28 -3.36 14.93 -18.63
C GLY A 28 -4.43 14.27 -19.51
N GLY A 29 -5.56 13.87 -18.92
CA GLY A 29 -6.71 13.32 -19.64
C GLY A 29 -6.60 11.84 -19.98
N SER A 30 -5.65 11.10 -19.40
CA SER A 30 -5.45 9.67 -19.63
C SER A 30 -5.02 8.97 -18.35
N LEU A 31 -5.53 7.76 -18.10
CA LEU A 31 -5.03 6.88 -17.04
C LEU A 31 -3.82 6.04 -17.48
N GLY A 32 -3.36 6.19 -18.73
CA GLY A 32 -2.19 5.47 -19.24
C GLY A 32 -0.89 5.91 -18.57
N GLY A 33 0.03 4.96 -18.35
CA GLY A 33 1.32 5.22 -17.70
C GLY A 33 1.27 5.27 -16.17
N LEU A 34 0.08 5.04 -15.58
CA LEU A 34 -0.09 4.87 -14.14
C LEU A 34 0.17 3.43 -13.72
N PHE A 35 0.37 3.23 -12.42
CA PHE A 35 0.22 1.92 -11.78
C PHE A 35 -1.18 1.80 -11.17
N HIS A 36 -1.72 0.59 -11.15
CA HIS A 36 -2.91 0.29 -10.38
C HIS A 36 -2.76 -1.03 -9.63
N CYS A 37 -3.47 -1.14 -8.52
CA CYS A 37 -3.54 -2.38 -7.76
C CYS A 37 -4.94 -2.54 -7.13
N MET A 38 -5.28 -3.77 -6.77
CA MET A 38 -6.53 -4.06 -6.09
C MET A 38 -6.50 -3.53 -4.66
N ARG A 39 -7.58 -2.88 -4.24
CA ARG A 39 -7.86 -2.65 -2.83
C ARG A 39 -8.65 -3.83 -2.28
N TYR A 40 -8.07 -4.59 -1.37
CA TYR A 40 -8.76 -5.73 -0.76
C TYR A 40 -9.87 -5.27 0.21
N LEU A 41 -10.86 -6.14 0.43
CA LEU A 41 -11.86 -5.99 1.49
C LEU A 41 -11.24 -6.40 2.83
N GLY A 42 -10.79 -5.42 3.61
CA GLY A 42 -10.23 -5.60 4.94
C GLY A 42 -9.85 -4.26 5.56
N PRO A 43 -9.55 -4.22 6.86
CA PRO A 43 -9.08 -2.99 7.50
C PRO A 43 -7.71 -2.60 6.94
N ARG A 44 -7.59 -1.32 6.57
CA ARG A 44 -6.30 -0.70 6.25
C ARG A 44 -5.52 -0.51 7.54
N LEU A 45 -4.27 -0.96 7.56
CA LEU A 45 -3.35 -0.77 8.67
C LEU A 45 -2.03 -0.22 8.13
N LEU A 46 -1.33 0.54 8.96
CA LEU A 46 0.06 0.91 8.72
C LEU A 46 0.93 0.16 9.72
N TRP A 47 2.05 -0.37 9.26
CA TRP A 47 3.10 -0.89 10.12
C TRP A 47 4.27 0.08 10.15
N ASP A 48 4.63 0.54 11.35
CA ASP A 48 5.72 1.48 11.57
C ASP A 48 7.05 0.73 11.72
N GLY A 49 7.97 0.94 10.79
CA GLY A 49 9.28 0.30 10.81
C GLY A 49 10.21 0.80 11.91
N GLY A 50 9.94 1.98 12.49
CA GLY A 50 10.69 2.54 13.60
C GLY A 50 10.23 2.03 14.97
N THR A 51 8.92 1.82 15.17
CA THR A 51 8.37 1.34 16.45
C THR A 51 8.01 -0.15 16.45
N GLY A 52 7.81 -0.75 15.27
CA GLY A 52 7.31 -2.10 15.10
C GLY A 52 5.80 -2.26 15.31
N GLU A 53 5.07 -1.17 15.58
CA GLU A 53 3.64 -1.20 15.88
C GLU A 53 2.79 -1.17 14.61
N PHE A 54 1.65 -1.87 14.64
CA PHE A 54 0.55 -1.64 13.71
C PHE A 54 -0.34 -0.52 14.22
N VAL A 55 -0.74 0.38 13.33
CA VAL A 55 -1.73 1.41 13.59
C VAL A 55 -2.86 1.37 12.58
N ASP A 56 -4.09 1.64 13.04
CA ASP A 56 -5.25 1.78 12.17
C ASP A 56 -5.32 3.18 11.53
N GLU A 57 -6.36 3.41 10.71
CA GLU A 57 -6.57 4.70 10.03
C GLU A 57 -6.78 5.87 10.99
N ALA A 58 -7.27 5.61 12.22
CA ALA A 58 -7.42 6.62 13.27
C ALA A 58 -6.10 6.86 14.03
N GLY A 59 -5.08 6.04 13.80
CA GLY A 59 -3.80 6.10 14.48
C GLY A 59 -3.78 5.39 15.84
N SER A 60 -4.72 4.48 16.08
CA SER A 60 -4.75 3.64 17.29
C SER A 60 -3.89 2.40 17.08
N ALA A 61 -3.20 1.95 18.13
CA ALA A 61 -2.39 0.73 18.06
C ALA A 61 -3.29 -0.50 17.93
N VAL A 62 -2.90 -1.43 17.05
CA VAL A 62 -3.58 -2.71 16.85
C VAL A 62 -2.76 -3.84 17.47
N ALA A 63 -3.37 -4.57 18.40
CA ALA A 63 -2.75 -5.68 19.13
C ALA A 63 -2.84 -7.01 18.36
N ASP A 64 -2.17 -8.04 18.90
CA ASP A 64 -2.25 -9.45 18.44
C ASP A 64 -1.77 -9.68 17.00
N LEU A 65 -0.76 -8.93 16.57
CA LEU A 65 -0.14 -9.03 15.24
C LEU A 65 1.39 -9.22 15.29
N ASP A 66 1.93 -9.70 16.42
CA ASP A 66 3.39 -9.82 16.63
C ASP A 66 4.08 -10.70 15.59
N ALA A 67 3.44 -11.81 15.18
CA ALA A 67 3.97 -12.68 14.13
C ALA A 67 4.12 -11.95 12.79
N LEU A 68 3.11 -11.16 12.40
CA LEU A 68 3.19 -10.33 11.19
C LEU A 68 4.23 -9.21 11.34
N ALA A 69 4.33 -8.58 12.51
CA ALA A 69 5.33 -7.55 12.77
C ALA A 69 6.76 -8.11 12.64
N GLY A 70 6.99 -9.36 13.08
CA GLY A 70 8.27 -10.06 12.89
C GLY A 70 8.60 -10.34 11.42
N GLU A 71 7.61 -10.75 10.62
CA GLU A 71 7.79 -10.91 9.17
C GLU A 71 8.08 -9.56 8.46
N LEU A 72 7.38 -8.49 8.84
CA LEU A 72 7.59 -7.15 8.28
C LEU A 72 8.94 -6.56 8.69
N ALA A 73 9.45 -6.85 9.88
CA ALA A 73 10.80 -6.47 10.28
C ALA A 73 11.87 -7.12 9.38
N GLN A 74 11.72 -8.40 9.04
CA GLN A 74 12.64 -9.06 8.09
C GLN A 74 12.59 -8.40 6.70
N LEU A 75 11.40 -8.04 6.23
CA LEU A 75 11.24 -7.34 4.94
C LEU A 75 11.84 -5.92 5.01
N ARG A 76 11.58 -5.16 6.08
CA ARG A 76 12.18 -3.83 6.32
C ARG A 76 13.70 -3.90 6.24
N ASP A 77 14.32 -4.86 6.90
CA ASP A 77 15.77 -4.99 6.92
C ASP A 77 16.32 -5.30 5.52
N ALA A 78 15.63 -6.15 4.75
CA ALA A 78 16.01 -6.43 3.36
C ALA A 78 15.87 -5.19 2.45
N VAL A 79 14.80 -4.41 2.62
CA VAL A 79 14.64 -3.12 1.92
C VAL A 79 15.76 -2.15 2.33
N GLY A 80 16.09 -2.07 3.62
CA GLY A 80 17.18 -1.23 4.14
C GLY A 80 18.52 -1.59 3.51
N VAL A 81 18.83 -2.89 3.37
CA VAL A 81 20.03 -3.36 2.66
C VAL A 81 20.00 -2.91 1.19
N ALA A 82 18.87 -3.04 0.49
CA ALA A 82 18.74 -2.59 -0.90
C ALA A 82 18.83 -1.05 -1.07
N LEU A 83 18.63 -0.30 0.01
CA LEU A 83 18.77 1.15 0.07
C LEU A 83 20.15 1.60 0.56
N THR A 84 21.08 0.68 0.86
CA THR A 84 22.44 1.02 1.31
C THR A 84 23.10 1.99 0.34
N GLY A 85 23.64 3.09 0.86
CA GLY A 85 24.27 4.15 0.06
C GLY A 85 23.33 5.24 -0.42
N SER A 86 22.01 5.14 -0.18
CA SER A 86 21.10 6.29 -0.34
C SER A 86 21.28 7.29 0.82
N PRO A 87 21.04 8.60 0.60
CA PRO A 87 21.05 9.63 1.64
C PRO A 87 20.08 9.35 2.80
N SER A 88 19.04 8.55 2.55
CA SER A 88 18.01 8.21 3.54
C SER A 88 18.11 6.77 4.07
N ALA A 89 19.25 6.09 3.86
CA ALA A 89 19.45 4.70 4.29
C ALA A 89 19.24 4.45 5.81
N ALA A 90 19.38 5.50 6.63
CA ALA A 90 19.14 5.43 8.08
C ALA A 90 17.66 5.50 8.47
N ILE A 91 16.75 5.83 7.54
CA ILE A 91 15.32 5.96 7.80
C ILE A 91 14.67 4.57 7.73
N PRO A 92 14.03 4.09 8.82
CA PRO A 92 13.34 2.81 8.79
C PRO A 92 12.16 2.85 7.82
N VAL A 93 12.08 1.85 6.94
CA VAL A 93 10.97 1.71 6.00
C VAL A 93 9.72 1.23 6.74
N SER A 94 8.63 1.98 6.58
CA SER A 94 7.30 1.60 7.08
C SER A 94 6.42 1.11 5.93
N MET A 95 5.25 0.54 6.21
CA MET A 95 4.40 -0.06 5.18
C MET A 95 2.92 0.26 5.40
N ASP A 96 2.19 0.55 4.33
CA ASP A 96 0.74 0.72 4.30
C ASP A 96 0.12 -0.45 3.54
N GLY A 97 -0.93 -1.04 4.10
CA GLY A 97 -1.51 -2.25 3.55
C GLY A 97 -2.86 -2.60 4.13
N THR A 98 -3.35 -3.76 3.72
CA THR A 98 -4.62 -4.31 4.18
C THR A 98 -4.39 -5.58 4.98
N LEU A 99 -4.99 -5.67 6.16
CA LEU A 99 -5.05 -6.90 6.93
C LEU A 99 -6.17 -7.78 6.40
N LEU A 100 -5.85 -9.05 6.13
CA LEU A 100 -6.79 -10.09 5.74
C LEU A 100 -6.75 -11.22 6.76
N ARG A 101 -7.84 -11.97 6.88
CA ARG A 101 -7.92 -13.17 7.71
C ARG A 101 -8.08 -14.39 6.80
N GLY A 102 -7.18 -15.36 6.97
CA GLY A 102 -7.30 -16.67 6.36
C GLY A 102 -8.51 -17.42 6.92
N GLN A 103 -8.93 -18.48 6.22
CA GLN A 103 -10.03 -19.35 6.68
C GLN A 103 -9.71 -20.06 8.00
N ASP A 104 -8.42 -20.28 8.26
CA ASP A 104 -7.85 -20.82 9.50
C ASP A 104 -7.67 -19.77 10.60
N GLY A 105 -8.08 -18.52 10.36
CA GLY A 105 -7.91 -17.39 11.28
C GLY A 105 -6.53 -16.71 11.22
N SER A 106 -5.60 -17.22 10.40
CA SER A 106 -4.27 -16.63 10.23
C SER A 106 -4.37 -15.18 9.75
N ALA A 107 -3.51 -14.31 10.26
CA ALA A 107 -3.43 -12.92 9.87
C ALA A 107 -2.52 -12.79 8.63
N HIS A 108 -3.00 -12.16 7.57
CA HIS A 108 -2.24 -11.91 6.35
C HIS A 108 -2.14 -10.41 6.11
N TYR A 109 -0.98 -9.92 5.71
CA TYR A 109 -0.79 -8.52 5.35
C TYR A 109 -0.52 -8.37 3.87
N ARG A 110 -1.28 -7.50 3.21
CA ARG A 110 -1.11 -7.16 1.79
C ARG A 110 -0.60 -5.74 1.66
N ILE A 111 0.67 -5.58 1.30
CA ILE A 111 1.37 -4.30 1.24
C ILE A 111 0.92 -3.55 -0.01
N CYS A 112 0.25 -2.42 0.19
CA CYS A 112 -0.12 -1.50 -0.88
C CYS A 112 1.04 -0.54 -1.21
N ASP A 113 1.75 -0.05 -0.19
CA ASP A 113 2.81 0.93 -0.34
C ASP A 113 3.93 0.72 0.69
N LEU A 114 5.16 1.01 0.29
CA LEU A 114 6.27 1.31 1.19
C LEU A 114 6.26 2.81 1.51
N ILE A 115 6.58 3.12 2.76
CA ILE A 115 6.63 4.48 3.28
C ILE A 115 8.10 4.82 3.49
N HIS A 116 8.68 5.53 2.51
CA HIS A 116 10.08 5.96 2.53
C HIS A 116 10.31 7.09 1.52
N PRO A 117 11.10 8.14 1.83
CA PRO A 117 11.26 9.32 0.96
C PRO A 117 11.92 9.02 -0.40
N ASP A 118 12.79 8.01 -0.47
CA ASP A 118 13.53 7.68 -1.71
C ASP A 118 12.86 6.58 -2.56
N LEU A 119 11.62 6.21 -2.23
CA LEU A 119 10.90 5.13 -2.90
C LEU A 119 9.64 5.66 -3.61
N PRO A 120 9.76 6.17 -4.84
CA PRO A 120 8.60 6.37 -5.70
C PRO A 120 7.94 5.02 -6.05
N VAL A 121 6.65 5.04 -6.37
CA VAL A 121 5.84 3.82 -6.62
C VAL A 121 6.51 2.85 -7.58
N TRP A 122 7.05 3.30 -8.72
CA TRP A 122 7.69 2.39 -9.68
C TRP A 122 8.85 1.60 -9.05
N ARG A 123 9.62 2.26 -8.18
CA ARG A 123 10.75 1.64 -7.49
C ARG A 123 10.28 0.68 -6.42
N GLN A 124 9.21 1.02 -5.69
CA GLN A 124 8.59 0.13 -4.72
C GLN A 124 8.15 -1.18 -5.36
N VAL A 125 7.47 -1.10 -6.51
CA VAL A 125 6.96 -2.27 -7.24
C VAL A 125 8.10 -3.22 -7.65
N ASN A 126 9.14 -2.68 -8.29
CA ASN A 126 10.28 -3.49 -8.72
C ASN A 126 11.06 -4.06 -7.54
N LEU A 127 11.32 -3.24 -6.53
CA LEU A 127 12.06 -3.68 -5.34
C LEU A 127 11.33 -4.80 -4.59
N LEU A 128 10.02 -4.66 -4.41
CA LEU A 128 9.22 -5.71 -3.76
C LEU A 128 9.18 -6.98 -4.61
N ALA A 129 9.07 -6.88 -5.94
CA ALA A 129 9.13 -8.06 -6.80
C ALA A 129 10.45 -8.82 -6.63
N ASP A 130 11.59 -8.11 -6.68
CA ASP A 130 12.93 -8.71 -6.54
C ASP A 130 13.14 -9.34 -5.15
N LEU A 131 12.73 -8.64 -4.09
CA LEU A 131 12.87 -9.14 -2.72
C LEU A 131 12.00 -10.39 -2.48
N PHE A 132 10.79 -10.42 -3.04
CA PHE A 132 9.89 -11.56 -2.83
C PHE A 132 10.30 -12.82 -3.59
N CYS A 133 11.13 -12.73 -4.63
CA CYS A 133 11.79 -13.90 -5.21
C CYS A 133 12.64 -14.68 -4.18
N GLN A 134 13.11 -14.01 -3.12
CA GLN A 134 14.00 -14.59 -2.10
C GLN A 134 13.29 -14.79 -0.75
N LEU A 135 12.41 -13.86 -0.37
CA LEU A 135 11.80 -13.80 0.96
C LEU A 135 10.49 -14.59 1.08
N GLU A 136 9.85 -14.97 -0.02
CA GLU A 136 8.49 -15.56 -0.02
C GLU A 136 8.30 -16.71 0.99
N ARG A 137 9.31 -17.58 1.16
CA ARG A 137 9.27 -18.71 2.12
C ARG A 137 9.49 -18.30 3.58
N ARG A 138 10.12 -17.15 3.81
CA ARG A 138 10.48 -16.64 5.14
C ARG A 138 9.40 -15.72 5.73
N VAL A 139 8.59 -15.10 4.87
CA VAL A 139 7.48 -14.21 5.25
C VAL A 139 6.16 -14.69 4.63
N PRO A 140 5.67 -15.89 4.97
CA PRO A 140 4.53 -16.52 4.28
C PRO A 140 3.21 -15.74 4.38
N HIS A 141 3.04 -14.88 5.39
CA HIS A 141 1.79 -14.16 5.63
C HIS A 141 1.80 -12.72 5.09
N VAL A 142 2.98 -12.21 4.73
CA VAL A 142 3.16 -10.89 4.13
C VAL A 142 3.34 -11.03 2.62
N ARG A 143 2.62 -10.23 1.82
CA ARG A 143 2.80 -10.17 0.36
C ARG A 143 2.57 -8.75 -0.16
N PRO A 144 3.28 -8.29 -1.20
CA PRO A 144 2.90 -7.09 -1.91
C PRO A 144 1.58 -7.32 -2.66
N VAL A 145 0.75 -6.28 -2.74
CA VAL A 145 -0.36 -6.28 -3.70
C VAL A 145 0.25 -6.22 -5.11
N PRO A 146 -0.15 -7.09 -6.05
CA PRO A 146 0.28 -6.98 -7.44
C PRO A 146 -0.09 -5.61 -8.02
N HIS A 147 0.90 -4.90 -8.53
CA HIS A 147 0.72 -3.65 -9.26
C HIS A 147 0.88 -3.91 -10.75
N GLU A 148 -0.06 -3.39 -11.53
CA GLU A 148 -0.08 -3.51 -12.99
C GLU A 148 -0.01 -2.13 -13.64
N HIS A 149 0.53 -2.08 -14.86
CA HIS A 149 0.45 -0.87 -15.66
C HIS A 149 -0.99 -0.63 -16.10
N THR A 150 -1.47 0.60 -15.89
CA THR A 150 -2.82 0.99 -16.23
C THR A 150 -2.92 1.22 -17.75
N PRO A 151 -3.90 0.59 -18.43
CA PRO A 151 -4.12 0.82 -19.85
C PRO A 151 -4.42 2.29 -20.16
N ALA A 152 -4.05 2.73 -21.37
CA ALA A 152 -4.37 4.09 -21.84
C ALA A 152 -5.89 4.27 -22.03
N MET A 153 -6.53 4.93 -21.06
CA MET A 153 -7.96 5.20 -21.05
C MET A 153 -8.23 6.70 -21.00
N LYS A 154 -8.79 7.24 -22.09
CA LYS A 154 -9.06 8.68 -22.28
C LYS A 154 -10.53 9.07 -22.15
N THR A 155 -11.44 8.09 -22.13
CA THR A 155 -12.90 8.35 -22.14
C THR A 155 -13.58 7.69 -20.95
N ASP A 156 -14.66 8.29 -20.48
CA ASP A 156 -15.42 7.80 -19.32
C ASP A 156 -15.96 6.41 -19.56
N THR A 157 -16.46 6.13 -20.77
CA THR A 157 -16.94 4.81 -21.16
C THR A 157 -15.86 3.73 -21.05
N ARG A 158 -14.60 4.04 -21.43
CA ARG A 158 -13.49 3.07 -21.30
C ARG A 158 -13.11 2.86 -19.85
N VAL A 159 -13.04 3.93 -19.06
CA VAL A 159 -12.77 3.86 -17.61
C VAL A 159 -13.83 3.03 -16.91
N ALA A 160 -15.11 3.30 -17.16
CA ALA A 160 -16.23 2.56 -16.56
C ALA A 160 -16.22 1.06 -16.92
N ARG A 161 -15.96 0.73 -18.20
CA ARG A 161 -15.82 -0.67 -18.64
C ARG A 161 -14.67 -1.38 -17.94
N TRP A 162 -13.52 -0.71 -17.81
CA TRP A 162 -12.36 -1.27 -17.13
C TRP A 162 -12.64 -1.48 -15.63
N LEU A 163 -13.21 -0.49 -14.94
CA LEU A 163 -13.62 -0.63 -13.53
C LEU A 163 -14.60 -1.79 -13.32
N ALA A 164 -15.52 -2.02 -14.26
CA ALA A 164 -16.43 -3.17 -14.19
C ALA A 164 -15.72 -4.53 -14.20
N THR A 165 -14.52 -4.63 -14.81
CA THR A 165 -13.72 -5.87 -14.78
C THR A 165 -13.11 -6.18 -13.41
N TRP A 166 -13.08 -5.20 -12.50
CA TRP A 166 -12.58 -5.33 -11.13
C TRP A 166 -13.64 -5.75 -10.11
N LYS A 167 -14.90 -5.86 -10.52
CA LYS A 167 -15.97 -6.41 -9.68
C LYS A 167 -15.80 -7.93 -9.51
N ARG A 168 -14.82 -8.32 -8.69
CA ARG A 168 -14.42 -9.70 -8.41
C ARG A 168 -14.48 -9.99 -6.91
N PRO A 169 -14.68 -11.24 -6.47
CA PRO A 169 -14.66 -11.59 -5.05
C PRO A 169 -13.38 -11.10 -4.35
N GLY A 170 -13.54 -10.46 -3.18
CA GLY A 170 -12.44 -9.92 -2.39
C GLY A 170 -11.89 -8.56 -2.84
N CYS A 171 -12.31 -8.05 -4.00
CA CYS A 171 -11.94 -6.72 -4.49
C CYS A 171 -12.91 -5.65 -3.95
N GLY A 172 -12.42 -4.78 -3.08
CA GLY A 172 -13.16 -3.62 -2.56
C GLY A 172 -12.97 -2.36 -3.39
N GLY A 173 -12.06 -2.36 -4.36
CA GLY A 173 -11.73 -1.17 -5.13
C GLY A 173 -10.45 -1.33 -5.95
N VAL A 174 -10.10 -0.25 -6.63
CA VAL A 174 -8.83 -0.10 -7.34
C VAL A 174 -8.13 1.15 -6.84
N LEU A 175 -6.84 1.03 -6.55
CA LEU A 175 -5.98 2.16 -6.22
C LEU A 175 -5.11 2.47 -7.43
N LEU A 176 -5.23 3.68 -7.96
CA LEU A 176 -4.45 4.22 -9.07
C LEU A 176 -3.37 5.15 -8.51
N LYS A 177 -2.15 5.07 -9.05
CA LYS A 177 -0.99 5.84 -8.60
C LYS A 177 -0.13 6.28 -9.76
N ARG A 178 0.40 7.51 -9.70
CA ARG A 178 1.47 7.92 -10.61
C ARG A 178 2.78 7.20 -10.26
N PRO A 179 3.63 6.87 -11.26
CA PRO A 179 4.91 6.20 -11.03
C PRO A 179 5.83 6.93 -10.04
N GLU A 180 5.88 8.27 -10.13
CA GLU A 180 6.78 9.12 -9.34
C GLU A 180 6.22 9.51 -7.97
N LEU A 181 5.03 9.01 -7.60
CA LEU A 181 4.44 9.29 -6.29
C LEU A 181 5.35 8.76 -5.18
N VAL A 182 5.78 9.65 -4.29
CA VAL A 182 6.42 9.30 -3.02
C VAL A 182 5.38 9.35 -1.90
N TYR A 183 5.27 8.27 -1.13
CA TYR A 183 4.28 8.19 -0.06
C TYR A 183 4.57 9.23 1.03
N THR A 184 3.57 10.06 1.34
CA THR A 184 3.69 11.07 2.39
C THR A 184 2.63 10.85 3.47
N PRO A 185 3.00 10.30 4.64
CA PRO A 185 2.05 9.97 5.71
C PRO A 185 1.22 11.17 6.17
N GLY A 186 -0.08 10.96 6.35
CA GLY A 186 -1.02 11.97 6.86
C GLY A 186 -1.26 13.16 5.94
N ARG A 187 -0.79 13.12 4.68
CA ARG A 187 -1.01 14.19 3.70
C ARG A 187 -1.89 13.75 2.56
N GLU A 188 -2.65 14.71 2.05
CA GLU A 188 -3.36 14.57 0.79
C GLU A 188 -2.40 14.57 -0.39
N THR A 189 -2.69 13.73 -1.38
CA THR A 189 -1.95 13.71 -2.65
C THR A 189 -2.91 13.73 -3.84
N PRO A 190 -2.63 14.55 -4.87
CA PRO A 190 -3.35 14.48 -6.14
C PRO A 190 -2.83 13.35 -7.04
N ASP A 191 -1.71 12.72 -6.69
CA ASP A 191 -1.01 11.73 -7.53
C ASP A 191 -1.47 10.28 -7.30
N ALA A 192 -2.53 10.10 -6.51
CA ALA A 192 -3.22 8.82 -6.35
C ALA A 192 -4.74 9.01 -6.23
N CYS A 193 -5.48 7.98 -6.65
CA CYS A 193 -6.94 7.93 -6.58
C CYS A 193 -7.40 6.53 -6.18
N SER A 194 -8.31 6.44 -5.20
CA SER A 194 -8.97 5.19 -4.82
C SER A 194 -10.41 5.16 -5.32
N VAL A 195 -10.73 4.18 -6.16
CA VAL A 195 -12.08 3.94 -6.67
C VAL A 195 -12.66 2.73 -5.95
N ALA A 196 -13.67 2.94 -5.12
CA ALA A 196 -14.37 1.84 -4.46
C ALA A 196 -15.25 1.08 -5.46
N MET A 197 -15.26 -0.26 -5.37
CA MET A 197 -16.24 -1.07 -6.08
C MET A 197 -17.52 -1.12 -5.23
N ARG A 198 -18.62 -0.59 -5.78
CA ARG A 198 -19.98 -0.76 -5.27
C ARG A 198 -20.66 -1.96 -5.92
#